data_AF-H8N1U0-F1
#
_entry.id   AF-H8N1U0-F1
#
_cell.length_a   1.000
_cell.length_b   1.000
_cell.length_c   1.000
_cell.angle_alpha   90.00
_cell.angle_beta   90.00
_cell.angle_gamma   90.00
#
_symmetry.space_group_name_H-M   'P 1'
#
loop_
_entity.id
_entity.type
_entity.pdbx_description
1 polymer ?
#
loop_
_entity_poly.entity_id
_entity_poly.type
_entity_poly.pdbx_seq_one_letter_code
_entity_poly.pdbx_strand_id
1 'polypeptide(L)'
;MRKSWPYAVVMLLVFFGVPLLLRHFIPDRQQAMTMFTVVMCALAVSTALYFLPRYRRSKQLTDEGLQLLSEGRVAAALERFEASRPLAKVQVIPTYNIGIARLQLWQLPVAGRELSSLESRKDLTPQFRAVLSAAIALVDALEGRLARVEPRLAEARSQVDFPLWFAPLASAVVACREGRWAEARSLLANAALENFNGPLRGLRNVLEVWCVEQLTGEARPVDAIALFGEASHDSLQAAWPELVDYVVKRSLLPPVTPAATSADR
;
A
#
# COMPACT_ATOMS: atom_id res chain seq x y z
N MET A 1 14.82 -15.60 15.64
CA MET A 1 13.74 -16.26 16.41
C MET A 1 13.79 -15.87 17.89
N ARG A 2 13.53 -14.61 18.28
CA ARG A 2 13.77 -14.13 19.67
C ARG A 2 12.61 -13.43 20.38
N LYS A 3 11.43 -13.29 19.75
CA LYS A 3 10.26 -12.59 20.34
C LYS A 3 9.18 -13.50 20.94
N SER A 4 9.29 -14.83 20.79
CA SER A 4 8.33 -15.79 21.35
C SER A 4 8.68 -16.29 22.75
N TRP A 5 9.90 -16.05 23.25
CA TRP A 5 10.33 -16.54 24.56
C TRP A 5 9.46 -16.07 25.74
N PRO A 6 9.05 -14.78 25.86
CA PRO A 6 8.20 -14.38 26.98
C PRO A 6 6.81 -15.04 26.92
N TYR A 7 6.23 -15.20 25.72
CA TYR A 7 4.96 -15.92 25.56
C TYR A 7 5.10 -17.42 25.84
N ALA A 8 6.20 -18.03 25.42
CA ALA A 8 6.50 -19.43 25.69
C ALA A 8 6.71 -19.66 27.19
N VAL A 9 7.44 -18.78 27.89
CA VAL A 9 7.65 -18.84 29.34
C VAL A 9 6.35 -18.61 30.10
N VAL A 10 5.52 -17.63 29.71
CA VAL A 10 4.20 -17.41 30.30
C VAL A 10 3.28 -18.62 30.06
N MET A 11 3.26 -19.17 28.84
CA MET A 11 2.51 -20.40 28.54
C MET A 11 3.02 -21.59 29.37
N LEU A 12 4.35 -21.73 29.55
CA LEU A 12 4.93 -22.78 30.40
C LEU A 12 4.52 -22.61 31.87
N LEU A 13 4.55 -21.38 32.39
CA LEU A 13 4.09 -21.07 33.75
C LEU A 13 2.58 -21.31 33.91
N VAL A 14 1.77 -21.04 32.89
CA VAL A 14 0.33 -21.33 32.91
C VAL A 14 0.07 -22.83 32.81
N PHE A 15 0.73 -23.54 31.90
CA PHE A 15 0.50 -24.97 31.68
C PHE A 15 1.11 -25.88 32.75
N PHE A 16 2.21 -25.48 33.39
CA PHE A 16 2.86 -26.29 34.42
C PHE A 16 2.69 -25.71 35.82
N GLY A 17 2.78 -24.38 35.97
CA GLY A 17 2.65 -23.71 37.26
C GLY A 17 1.21 -23.73 37.81
N VAL A 18 0.19 -23.46 36.99
CA VAL A 18 -1.21 -23.45 37.46
C VAL A 18 -1.67 -24.83 37.94
N PRO A 19 -1.39 -25.96 37.24
CA PRO A 19 -1.72 -27.29 37.77
C PRO A 19 -0.96 -27.66 39.05
N LEU A 20 0.31 -27.26 39.16
CA LEU A 20 1.12 -27.50 40.36
C LEU A 20 0.56 -26.73 41.58
N LEU A 21 0.21 -25.46 41.39
CA LEU A 21 -0.45 -24.65 42.41
C LEU A 21 -1.82 -25.22 42.80
N LEU A 22 -2.65 -25.57 41.81
CA LEU A 22 -3.96 -26.14 42.07
C LEU A 22 -3.89 -27.47 42.82
N ARG A 23 -2.92 -28.35 42.51
CA ARG A 23 -2.71 -29.60 43.27
C ARG A 23 -2.20 -29.39 44.69
N HIS A 24 -1.48 -28.30 44.94
CA HIS A 24 -1.01 -27.96 46.29
C HIS A 24 -2.17 -27.54 47.21
N PHE A 25 -3.15 -26.80 46.67
CA PHE A 25 -4.30 -26.32 47.42
C PHE A 25 -5.54 -27.23 47.34
N ILE A 26 -5.64 -28.06 46.30
CA ILE A 26 -6.75 -29.01 46.08
C ILE A 26 -6.15 -30.42 45.98
N PRO A 27 -6.12 -31.18 47.08
CA PRO A 27 -5.52 -32.51 47.12
C PRO A 27 -6.32 -33.54 46.30
N ASP A 28 -7.62 -33.31 46.07
CA ASP A 28 -8.41 -34.13 45.17
C ASP A 28 -8.04 -33.84 43.70
N ARG A 29 -7.44 -34.84 43.06
CA ARG A 29 -6.99 -34.78 41.67
C ARG A 29 -8.13 -34.48 40.69
N GLN A 30 -9.34 -34.98 40.95
CA GLN A 30 -10.48 -34.76 40.05
C GLN A 30 -10.93 -33.31 40.13
N GLN A 31 -11.09 -32.77 41.33
CA GLN A 31 -11.41 -31.35 41.56
C GLN A 31 -10.33 -30.40 41.03
N ALA A 32 -9.04 -30.72 41.22
CA ALA A 32 -7.93 -29.90 40.71
C ALA A 32 -7.93 -29.81 39.17
N MET A 33 -8.26 -30.91 38.47
CA MET A 33 -8.39 -30.90 37.00
C MET A 33 -9.60 -30.09 36.54
N THR A 34 -10.75 -30.21 37.21
CA THR A 34 -11.94 -29.39 36.90
C THR A 34 -11.65 -27.90 37.09
N MET A 35 -10.99 -27.52 38.20
CA MET A 35 -10.61 -26.13 38.46
C MET A 35 -9.59 -25.61 37.45
N PHE A 36 -8.64 -26.43 37.01
CA PHE A 36 -7.72 -26.06 35.93
C PHE A 36 -8.48 -25.75 34.63
N THR A 37 -9.43 -26.59 34.23
CA THR A 37 -10.28 -26.34 33.05
C THR A 37 -11.05 -25.03 33.20
N VAL A 38 -11.65 -24.77 34.37
CA VAL A 38 -12.38 -23.52 34.65
C VAL A 38 -11.46 -22.30 34.52
N VAL A 39 -10.26 -22.35 35.09
CA VAL A 39 -9.27 -21.25 35.00
C VAL A 39 -8.84 -21.01 33.55
N MET A 40 -8.56 -22.07 32.79
CA MET A 40 -8.19 -21.94 31.38
C MET A 40 -9.34 -21.39 30.53
N CYS A 41 -10.58 -21.83 30.79
CA CYS A 41 -11.77 -21.27 30.15
C CYS A 41 -11.95 -19.79 30.49
N ALA A 42 -11.81 -19.39 31.75
CA ALA A 42 -11.93 -18.00 32.18
C ALA A 42 -10.88 -17.09 31.51
N LEU A 43 -9.63 -17.58 31.41
CA LEU A 43 -8.55 -16.88 30.71
C LEU A 43 -8.82 -16.78 29.20
N ALA A 44 -9.26 -17.87 28.58
CA ALA A 44 -9.57 -17.90 27.15
C ALA A 44 -10.74 -16.96 26.82
N VAL A 45 -11.82 -17.00 27.61
CA VAL A 45 -12.99 -16.12 27.45
C VAL A 45 -12.60 -14.67 27.63
N SER A 46 -11.82 -14.32 28.66
CA SER A 46 -11.37 -12.95 28.89
C SER A 46 -10.48 -12.44 27.75
N THR A 47 -9.57 -13.29 27.26
CA THR A 47 -8.71 -12.99 26.11
C THR A 47 -9.56 -12.79 24.85
N ALA A 48 -10.54 -13.66 24.60
CA ALA A 48 -11.44 -13.55 23.46
C ALA A 48 -12.30 -12.28 23.53
N LEU A 49 -12.88 -11.97 24.69
CA LEU A 49 -13.68 -10.76 24.90
C LEU A 49 -12.87 -9.47 24.69
N TYR A 50 -11.58 -9.49 25.01
CA TYR A 50 -10.71 -8.34 24.77
C TYR A 50 -10.24 -8.22 23.31
N PHE A 51 -9.70 -9.30 22.73
CA PHE A 51 -9.05 -9.24 21.41
C PHE A 51 -10.02 -9.36 20.24
N LEU A 52 -11.12 -10.11 20.37
CA LEU A 52 -12.02 -10.38 19.26
C LEU A 52 -12.75 -9.12 18.76
N PRO A 53 -13.35 -8.27 19.63
CA PRO A 53 -13.98 -7.02 19.17
C PRO A 53 -12.96 -6.07 18.54
N ARG A 54 -11.75 -6.01 19.11
CA ARG A 54 -10.65 -5.17 18.61
C ARG A 54 -10.20 -5.61 17.21
N TYR A 55 -10.01 -6.91 17.00
CA TYR A 55 -9.64 -7.47 15.70
C TYR A 55 -10.73 -7.25 14.66
N ARG A 56 -12.00 -7.50 15.01
CA ARG A 56 -13.15 -7.23 14.12
C ARG A 56 -13.21 -5.76 13.72
N ARG A 57 -13.03 -4.85 14.66
CA ARG A 57 -13.01 -3.41 14.39
C ARG A 57 -11.83 -2.99 13.51
N SER A 58 -10.63 -3.54 13.74
CA SER A 58 -9.45 -3.30 12.90
C SER A 58 -9.68 -3.76 11.45
N LYS A 59 -10.27 -4.95 11.29
CA LYS A 59 -10.63 -5.48 9.97
C LYS A 59 -11.68 -4.58 9.30
N GLN A 60 -12.76 -4.25 9.99
CA GLN A 60 -13.82 -3.39 9.46
C GLN A 60 -13.26 -2.05 8.96
N LEU A 61 -12.42 -1.37 9.77
CA LEU A 61 -11.80 -0.10 9.36
C LEU A 61 -10.87 -0.28 8.15
N THR A 62 -10.20 -1.42 8.04
CA THR A 62 -9.35 -1.73 6.88
C THR A 62 -10.20 -1.94 5.63
N ASP A 63 -11.30 -2.68 5.73
CA ASP A 63 -12.22 -2.93 4.63
C ASP A 63 -12.90 -1.62 4.17
N GLU A 64 -13.36 -0.78 5.12
CA GLU A 64 -13.85 0.58 4.86
C GLU A 64 -12.80 1.44 4.15
N GLY A 65 -11.55 1.41 4.62
CA GLY A 65 -10.45 2.15 3.99
C GLY A 65 -10.16 1.68 2.57
N LEU A 66 -10.19 0.37 2.31
CA LEU A 66 -9.99 -0.19 0.97
C LEU A 66 -11.11 0.21 0.01
N GLN A 67 -12.36 0.24 0.49
CA GLN A 67 -13.50 0.73 -0.29
C GLN A 67 -13.35 2.23 -0.62
N LEU A 68 -13.02 3.07 0.37
CA LEU A 68 -12.80 4.49 0.13
C LEU A 68 -11.66 4.73 -0.88
N LEU A 69 -10.60 3.93 -0.80
CA LEU A 69 -9.48 3.99 -1.73
C LEU A 69 -9.91 3.64 -3.16
N SER A 70 -10.79 2.63 -3.33
CA SER A 70 -11.31 2.28 -4.66
C SER A 70 -12.24 3.34 -5.25
N GLU A 71 -12.92 4.11 -4.40
CA GLU A 71 -13.71 5.29 -4.76
C GLU A 71 -12.85 6.54 -5.03
N GLY A 72 -11.53 6.48 -4.83
CA GLY A 72 -10.60 7.61 -5.00
C GLY A 72 -10.59 8.60 -3.83
N ARG A 73 -11.25 8.27 -2.71
CA ARG A 73 -11.33 9.09 -1.49
C ARG A 73 -10.14 8.84 -0.56
N VAL A 74 -8.96 9.23 -1.02
CA VAL A 74 -7.68 8.78 -0.45
C VAL A 74 -7.44 9.30 0.97
N ALA A 75 -7.78 10.56 1.28
CA ALA A 75 -7.61 11.13 2.62
C ALA A 75 -8.51 10.43 3.64
N ALA A 76 -9.77 10.17 3.27
CA ALA A 76 -10.70 9.41 4.12
C ALA A 76 -10.23 7.96 4.32
N ALA A 77 -9.68 7.32 3.29
CA ALA A 77 -9.09 5.99 3.40
C ALA A 77 -7.90 5.98 4.39
N LEU A 78 -7.02 6.99 4.30
CA LEU A 78 -5.88 7.15 5.21
C LEU A 78 -6.33 7.23 6.68
N GLU A 79 -7.34 8.04 6.99
CA GLU A 79 -7.89 8.14 8.35
C GLU A 79 -8.34 6.78 8.89
N ARG A 80 -9.00 5.96 8.04
CA ARG A 80 -9.46 4.61 8.44
C ARG A 80 -8.29 3.67 8.70
N PHE A 81 -7.25 3.69 7.85
CA PHE A 81 -6.07 2.87 8.06
C PHE A 81 -5.27 3.29 9.31
N GLU A 82 -5.17 4.59 9.59
CA GLU A 82 -4.53 5.09 10.80
C GLU A 82 -5.30 4.69 12.06
N ALA A 83 -6.64 4.74 12.02
CA ALA A 83 -7.50 4.27 13.10
C ALA A 83 -7.43 2.73 13.27
N SER A 84 -7.21 1.96 12.21
CA SER A 84 -7.13 0.50 12.27
C SER A 84 -5.79 0.00 12.83
N ARG A 85 -4.69 0.75 12.61
CA ARG A 85 -3.32 0.40 13.01
C ARG A 85 -3.15 0.07 14.50
N PRO A 86 -3.60 0.88 15.48
CA PRO A 86 -3.45 0.52 16.88
C PRO A 86 -4.26 -0.74 17.22
N LEU A 87 -5.39 -0.96 16.54
CA LEU A 87 -6.30 -2.07 16.80
C LEU A 87 -5.79 -3.42 16.27
N ALA A 88 -4.90 -3.39 15.27
CA ALA A 88 -4.40 -4.59 14.61
C ALA A 88 -3.48 -5.42 15.52
N LYS A 89 -3.67 -6.74 15.49
CA LYS A 89 -2.74 -7.72 16.12
C LYS A 89 -1.35 -7.63 15.50
N VAL A 90 -1.31 -7.46 14.18
CA VAL A 90 -0.09 -7.34 13.37
C VAL A 90 -0.24 -6.13 12.46
N GLN A 91 0.62 -5.13 12.64
CA GLN A 91 0.51 -3.84 11.96
C GLN A 91 1.00 -3.86 10.49
N VAL A 92 1.27 -5.03 9.89
CA VAL A 92 1.78 -5.12 8.50
C VAL A 92 0.80 -4.51 7.49
N ILE A 93 -0.45 -4.97 7.49
CA ILE A 93 -1.45 -4.54 6.50
C ILE A 93 -1.83 -3.07 6.70
N PRO A 94 -2.14 -2.56 7.92
CA PRO A 94 -2.42 -1.15 8.11
C PRO A 94 -1.23 -0.25 7.72
N THR A 95 -0.01 -0.59 8.10
CA THR A 95 1.18 0.21 7.74
C THR A 95 1.40 0.24 6.23
N TYR A 96 1.22 -0.89 5.55
CA TYR A 96 1.30 -0.94 4.09
C TYR A 96 0.25 -0.05 3.43
N ASN A 97 -1.02 -0.17 3.85
CA ASN A 97 -2.11 0.63 3.31
C ASN A 97 -1.95 2.13 3.59
N ILE A 98 -1.44 2.51 4.77
CA ILE A 98 -1.05 3.90 5.08
C ILE A 98 0.02 4.38 4.09
N GLY A 99 1.05 3.57 3.85
CA GLY A 99 2.10 3.88 2.88
C GLY A 99 1.55 4.10 1.47
N ILE A 100 0.65 3.24 1.00
CA ILE A 100 -0.01 3.39 -0.30
C ILE A 100 -0.90 4.63 -0.36
N ALA A 101 -1.73 4.90 0.67
CA ALA A 101 -2.57 6.08 0.71
C ALA A 101 -1.73 7.38 0.70
N ARG A 102 -0.62 7.41 1.45
CA ARG A 102 0.33 8.54 1.44
C ARG A 102 1.02 8.71 0.09
N LEU A 103 1.35 7.61 -0.60
CA LEU A 103 1.85 7.65 -1.97
C LEU A 103 0.83 8.27 -2.92
N GLN A 104 -0.45 7.86 -2.86
CA GLN A 104 -1.51 8.44 -3.68
C GLN A 104 -1.80 9.91 -3.34
N LEU A 105 -1.48 10.35 -2.12
CA LEU A 105 -1.52 11.77 -1.71
C LEU A 105 -0.23 12.55 -2.05
N TRP A 106 0.67 11.96 -2.84
CA TRP A 106 1.97 12.51 -3.22
C TRP A 106 2.89 12.87 -2.04
N GLN A 107 2.64 12.34 -0.85
CA GLN A 107 3.48 12.51 0.34
C GLN A 107 4.68 11.53 0.30
N LEU A 108 5.47 11.58 -0.78
CA LEU A 108 6.46 10.56 -1.12
C LEU A 108 7.47 10.26 0.00
N PRO A 109 8.05 11.25 0.72
CA PRO A 109 9.01 10.95 1.77
C PRO A 109 8.38 10.21 2.96
N VAL A 110 7.10 10.49 3.25
CA VAL A 110 6.37 9.84 4.34
C VAL A 110 5.95 8.44 3.91
N ALA A 111 5.43 8.29 2.69
CA ALA A 111 5.08 7.00 2.10
C ALA A 111 6.29 6.05 2.06
N GLY A 112 7.45 6.54 1.60
CA GLY A 112 8.70 5.79 1.58
C GLY A 112 9.12 5.31 2.96
N ARG A 113 9.07 6.18 3.99
CA ARG A 113 9.38 5.78 5.37
C ARG A 113 8.44 4.70 5.91
N GLU A 114 7.13 4.87 5.72
CA GLU A 114 6.12 3.90 6.18
C GLU A 114 6.33 2.53 5.50
N LEU A 115 6.50 2.50 4.18
CA LEU A 115 6.74 1.27 3.42
C LEU A 115 8.09 0.62 3.79
N SER A 116 9.19 1.36 3.79
CA SER A 116 10.51 0.83 4.16
C SER A 116 10.59 0.34 5.60
N SER A 117 9.77 0.86 6.51
CA SER A 117 9.71 0.34 7.89
C SER A 117 9.36 -1.16 7.94
N LEU A 118 8.60 -1.65 6.95
CA LEU A 118 8.21 -3.04 6.84
C LEU A 118 9.34 -3.96 6.37
N GLU A 119 10.35 -3.46 5.65
CA GLU A 119 11.46 -4.28 5.11
C GLU A 119 12.22 -5.03 6.22
N SER A 120 12.37 -4.38 7.38
CA SER A 120 13.05 -4.93 8.56
C SER A 120 12.31 -6.11 9.22
N ARG A 121 11.03 -6.32 8.89
CA ARG A 121 10.22 -7.37 9.49
C ARG A 121 10.62 -8.74 8.97
N LYS A 122 10.75 -9.71 9.88
CA LYS A 122 11.16 -11.10 9.55
C LYS A 122 9.97 -12.01 9.26
N ASP A 123 8.76 -11.60 9.60
CA ASP A 123 7.52 -12.36 9.50
C ASP A 123 6.74 -12.11 8.20
N LEU A 124 7.32 -11.36 7.25
CA LEU A 124 6.72 -11.16 5.93
C LEU A 124 6.96 -12.38 5.04
N THR A 125 5.92 -12.80 4.33
CA THR A 125 6.02 -13.81 3.29
C THR A 125 6.84 -13.29 2.10
N PRO A 126 7.52 -14.15 1.33
CA PRO A 126 8.22 -13.73 0.11
C PRO A 126 7.32 -12.97 -0.86
N GLN A 127 6.07 -13.42 -1.02
CA GLN A 127 5.09 -12.77 -1.90
C GLN A 127 4.81 -11.32 -1.46
N PHE A 128 4.61 -11.10 -0.16
CA PHE A 128 4.36 -9.76 0.35
C PHE A 128 5.61 -8.87 0.24
N ARG A 129 6.81 -9.43 0.42
CA ARG A 129 8.06 -8.68 0.20
C ARG A 129 8.20 -8.20 -1.24
N ALA A 130 7.87 -9.05 -2.23
CA ALA A 130 7.93 -8.64 -3.64
C ALA A 130 6.93 -7.51 -3.94
N VAL A 131 5.71 -7.59 -3.42
CA VAL A 131 4.69 -6.53 -3.54
C VAL A 131 5.15 -5.22 -2.87
N LEU A 132 5.71 -5.32 -1.67
CA LEU A 132 6.28 -4.18 -0.94
C LEU A 132 7.42 -3.54 -1.74
N SER A 133 8.35 -4.34 -2.27
CA SER A 133 9.46 -3.87 -3.09
C SER A 133 8.98 -3.13 -4.34
N ALA A 134 7.93 -3.61 -5.01
CA ALA A 134 7.36 -2.90 -6.16
C ALA A 134 6.75 -1.54 -5.79
N ALA A 135 6.09 -1.44 -4.62
CA ALA A 135 5.56 -0.16 -4.13
C ALA A 135 6.68 0.83 -3.77
N ILE A 136 7.74 0.36 -3.10
CA ILE A 136 8.91 1.18 -2.76
C ILE A 136 9.64 1.63 -4.04
N ALA A 137 9.74 0.77 -5.04
CA ALA A 137 10.34 1.10 -6.33
C ALA A 137 9.57 2.25 -7.03
N LEU A 138 8.25 2.29 -6.93
CA LEU A 138 7.46 3.41 -7.45
C LEU A 138 7.73 4.72 -6.68
N VAL A 139 7.86 4.66 -5.35
CA VAL A 139 8.27 5.83 -4.54
C VAL A 139 9.66 6.30 -4.96
N ASP A 140 10.63 5.40 -5.07
CA ASP A 140 12.00 5.70 -5.51
C ASP A 140 12.00 6.35 -6.90
N ALA A 141 11.21 5.84 -7.85
CA ALA A 141 11.09 6.40 -9.19
C ALA A 141 10.49 7.82 -9.16
N LEU A 142 9.42 8.03 -8.39
CA LEU A 142 8.77 9.34 -8.25
C LEU A 142 9.62 10.37 -7.53
N GLU A 143 10.48 9.95 -6.59
CA GLU A 143 11.46 10.82 -5.93
C GLU A 143 12.76 11.02 -6.74
N GLY A 144 12.85 10.44 -7.95
CA GLY A 144 14.02 10.59 -8.82
C GLY A 144 15.23 9.73 -8.42
N ARG A 145 15.08 8.76 -7.51
CA ARG A 145 16.12 7.81 -7.10
C ARG A 145 16.23 6.62 -8.07
N LEU A 146 16.39 6.91 -9.35
CA LEU A 146 16.22 5.96 -10.46
C LEU A 146 17.13 4.72 -10.37
N ALA A 147 18.38 4.90 -9.92
CA ALA A 147 19.35 3.82 -9.78
C ALA A 147 18.92 2.70 -8.82
N ARG A 148 17.94 2.94 -7.94
CA ARG A 148 17.43 1.95 -6.97
C ARG A 148 16.30 1.10 -7.53
N VAL A 149 15.65 1.54 -8.62
CA VAL A 149 14.39 0.97 -9.10
C VAL A 149 14.62 -0.40 -9.74
N GLU A 150 15.47 -0.48 -10.76
CA GLU A 150 15.65 -1.73 -11.53
C GLU A 150 16.22 -2.89 -10.69
N PRO A 151 17.30 -2.71 -9.88
CA PRO A 151 17.80 -3.79 -9.04
C PRO A 151 16.74 -4.34 -8.08
N ARG A 152 15.93 -3.44 -7.50
CA ARG A 152 14.83 -3.81 -6.59
C ARG A 152 13.72 -4.56 -7.30
N LEU A 153 13.33 -4.14 -8.50
CA LEU A 153 12.31 -4.82 -9.29
C LEU A 153 12.79 -6.17 -9.81
N ALA A 154 14.05 -6.28 -10.23
CA ALA A 154 14.67 -7.53 -10.66
C ALA A 154 14.68 -8.57 -9.53
N GLU A 155 15.09 -8.16 -8.32
CA GLU A 155 15.03 -9.01 -7.13
C GLU A 155 13.58 -9.42 -6.79
N ALA A 156 12.63 -8.48 -6.84
CA ALA A 156 11.24 -8.80 -6.53
C ALA A 156 10.63 -9.80 -7.52
N ARG A 157 10.90 -9.63 -8.82
CA ARG A 157 10.42 -10.52 -9.90
C ARG A 157 11.04 -11.92 -9.82
N SER A 158 12.27 -12.06 -9.33
CA SER A 158 12.90 -13.40 -9.20
C SER A 158 12.34 -14.22 -8.04
N GLN A 159 11.56 -13.60 -7.14
CA GLN A 159 10.99 -14.24 -5.95
C GLN A 159 9.54 -14.69 -6.15
N VAL A 160 8.85 -14.27 -7.22
CA VAL A 160 7.43 -14.51 -7.40
C VAL A 160 7.04 -14.72 -8.87
N ASP A 161 6.04 -15.57 -9.08
CA ASP A 161 5.51 -15.90 -10.42
C ASP A 161 4.21 -15.14 -10.77
N PHE A 162 3.86 -14.09 -10.01
CA PHE A 162 2.66 -13.30 -10.25
C PHE A 162 2.99 -11.84 -10.64
N PRO A 163 2.09 -11.15 -11.37
CA PRO A 163 2.32 -9.77 -11.77
C PRO A 163 2.45 -8.80 -10.58
N LEU A 164 3.53 -8.04 -10.54
CA LEU A 164 3.74 -6.96 -9.58
C LEU A 164 3.14 -5.65 -10.12
N TRP A 165 1.91 -5.31 -9.72
CA TRP A 165 1.13 -4.23 -10.35
C TRP A 165 1.81 -2.85 -10.33
N PHE A 166 2.60 -2.53 -9.31
CA PHE A 166 3.38 -1.27 -9.26
C PHE A 166 4.63 -1.27 -10.16
N ALA A 167 5.14 -2.43 -10.56
CA ALA A 167 6.41 -2.52 -11.26
C ALA A 167 6.37 -1.88 -12.66
N PRO A 168 5.35 -2.10 -13.52
CA PRO A 168 5.30 -1.44 -14.83
C PRO A 168 5.21 0.08 -14.72
N LEU A 169 4.47 0.61 -13.73
CA LEU A 169 4.36 2.05 -13.52
C LEU A 169 5.68 2.64 -13.01
N ALA A 170 6.37 1.96 -12.08
CA ALA A 170 7.68 2.39 -11.61
C ALA A 170 8.70 2.44 -12.75
N SER A 171 8.75 1.40 -13.59
CA SER A 171 9.61 1.38 -14.78
C SER A 171 9.22 2.47 -15.79
N ALA A 172 7.92 2.72 -16.00
CA ALA A 172 7.46 3.79 -16.89
C ALA A 172 7.87 5.18 -16.39
N VAL A 173 7.77 5.43 -15.07
CA VAL A 173 8.24 6.68 -14.46
C VAL A 173 9.74 6.89 -14.71
N VAL A 174 10.56 5.84 -14.54
CA VAL A 174 12.01 5.90 -14.86
C VAL A 174 12.22 6.25 -16.33
N ALA A 175 11.55 5.54 -17.24
CA ALA A 175 11.69 5.77 -18.67
C ALA A 175 11.25 7.19 -19.08
N CYS A 176 10.16 7.73 -18.52
CA CYS A 176 9.74 9.12 -18.74
C CYS A 176 10.79 10.12 -18.23
N ARG A 177 11.35 9.92 -17.04
CA ARG A 177 12.39 10.80 -16.48
C ARG A 177 13.67 10.81 -17.29
N GLU A 178 13.98 9.70 -17.96
CA GLU A 178 15.15 9.56 -18.83
C GLU A 178 14.88 9.93 -20.29
N GLY A 179 13.67 10.37 -20.62
CA GLY A 179 13.29 10.72 -22.00
C GLY A 179 13.16 9.52 -22.94
N ARG A 180 13.08 8.29 -22.40
CA ARG A 180 12.85 7.05 -23.16
C ARG A 180 11.36 6.87 -23.46
N TRP A 181 10.78 7.82 -24.20
CA TRP A 181 9.32 7.95 -24.39
C TRP A 181 8.66 6.73 -25.03
N ALA A 182 9.30 6.10 -26.01
CA ALA A 182 8.76 4.93 -26.70
C ALA A 182 8.66 3.71 -25.75
N GLU A 183 9.68 3.53 -24.92
CA GLU A 183 9.72 2.47 -23.91
C GLU A 183 8.70 2.75 -22.80
N ALA A 184 8.64 3.98 -22.30
CA ALA A 184 7.67 4.41 -21.30
C ALA A 184 6.23 4.13 -21.77
N ARG A 185 5.91 4.47 -23.02
CA ARG A 185 4.59 4.19 -23.60
C ARG A 185 4.28 2.70 -23.68
N SER A 186 5.25 1.87 -24.06
CA SER A 186 5.09 0.41 -24.07
C SER A 186 4.79 -0.14 -22.66
N LEU A 187 5.49 0.37 -21.64
CA LEU A 187 5.26 0.00 -20.24
C LEU A 187 3.88 0.46 -19.73
N LEU A 188 3.42 1.64 -20.14
CA LEU A 188 2.11 2.20 -19.76
C LEU A 188 0.91 1.49 -20.42
N ALA A 189 1.15 0.76 -21.51
CA ALA A 189 0.15 -0.10 -22.17
C ALA A 189 -0.03 -1.46 -21.46
N ASN A 190 0.71 -1.73 -20.38
CA ASN A 190 0.58 -2.97 -19.63
C ASN A 190 -0.80 -3.08 -18.95
N ALA A 191 -1.52 -4.17 -19.22
CA ALA A 191 -2.87 -4.42 -18.70
C ALA A 191 -2.96 -4.41 -17.16
N ALA A 192 -1.87 -4.71 -16.44
CA ALA A 192 -1.85 -4.65 -14.98
C ALA A 192 -2.15 -3.24 -14.44
N LEU A 193 -1.90 -2.20 -15.24
CA LEU A 193 -2.12 -0.80 -14.89
C LEU A 193 -3.58 -0.35 -15.00
N GLU A 194 -4.45 -1.16 -15.62
CA GLU A 194 -5.89 -0.88 -15.70
C GLU A 194 -6.58 -1.00 -14.33
N ASN A 195 -5.99 -1.77 -13.42
CA ASN A 195 -6.50 -1.97 -12.07
C ASN A 195 -6.23 -0.78 -11.13
N PHE A 196 -5.46 0.22 -11.57
CA PHE A 196 -5.25 1.41 -10.76
C PHE A 196 -6.47 2.31 -10.72
N ASN A 197 -6.66 2.93 -9.56
CA ASN A 197 -7.71 3.88 -9.26
C ASN A 197 -7.10 5.19 -8.75
N GLY A 198 -7.94 6.22 -8.65
CA GLY A 198 -7.58 7.52 -8.09
C GLY A 198 -6.32 8.15 -8.74
N PRO A 199 -5.49 8.85 -7.93
CA PRO A 199 -4.29 9.55 -8.37
C PRO A 199 -3.28 8.71 -9.17
N LEU A 200 -3.16 7.41 -8.91
CA LEU A 200 -2.23 6.53 -9.66
C LEU A 200 -2.72 6.25 -11.08
N ARG A 201 -4.04 6.15 -11.28
CA ARG A 201 -4.63 6.09 -12.61
C ARG A 201 -4.43 7.42 -13.34
N GLY A 202 -4.62 8.54 -12.63
CA GLY A 202 -4.32 9.87 -13.14
C GLY A 202 -2.86 9.98 -13.62
N LEU A 203 -1.90 9.53 -12.80
CA LEU A 203 -0.49 9.48 -13.16
C LEU A 203 -0.24 8.65 -14.41
N ARG A 204 -0.77 7.42 -14.49
CA ARG A 204 -0.65 6.60 -15.70
C ARG A 204 -1.13 7.36 -16.95
N ASN A 205 -2.33 7.93 -16.89
CA ASN A 205 -2.95 8.62 -18.01
C ASN A 205 -2.14 9.86 -18.42
N VAL A 206 -1.70 10.66 -17.46
CA VAL A 206 -0.87 11.86 -17.71
C VAL A 206 0.44 11.46 -18.38
N LEU A 207 1.13 10.43 -17.86
CA LEU A 207 2.39 9.97 -18.45
C LEU A 207 2.17 9.43 -19.86
N GLU A 208 1.05 8.75 -20.13
CA GLU A 208 0.72 8.27 -21.47
C GLU A 208 0.53 9.41 -22.46
N VAL A 209 -0.24 10.43 -22.06
CA VAL A 209 -0.45 11.64 -22.87
C VAL A 209 0.88 12.37 -23.09
N TRP A 210 1.71 12.47 -22.06
CA TRP A 210 3.02 13.10 -22.17
C TRP A 210 3.94 12.36 -23.14
N CYS A 211 4.01 11.03 -23.05
CA CYS A 211 4.77 10.22 -24.00
C CYS A 211 4.31 10.42 -25.45
N VAL A 212 2.99 10.46 -25.68
CA VAL A 212 2.45 10.66 -27.03
C VAL A 212 2.82 12.04 -27.56
N GLU A 213 2.70 13.08 -26.75
CA GLU A 213 3.09 14.43 -27.14
C GLU A 213 4.58 14.52 -27.46
N GLN A 214 5.46 13.90 -26.67
CA GLN A 214 6.90 13.89 -26.95
C GLN A 214 7.27 13.13 -28.22
N LEU A 215 6.51 12.09 -28.57
CA LEU A 215 6.74 11.29 -29.77
C LEU A 215 6.16 11.91 -31.05
N THR A 216 5.08 12.68 -30.95
CA THR A 216 4.31 13.18 -32.10
C THR A 216 4.37 14.69 -32.29
N GLY A 217 4.72 15.43 -31.23
CA GLY A 217 4.60 16.89 -31.17
C GLY A 217 3.17 17.39 -30.96
N GLU A 218 2.17 16.51 -30.93
CA GLU A 218 0.76 16.89 -30.77
C GLU A 218 0.42 17.16 -29.31
N ALA A 219 0.10 18.41 -29.01
CA ALA A 219 -0.41 18.81 -27.70
C ALA A 219 -1.78 18.17 -27.41
N ARG A 220 -1.93 17.61 -26.21
CA ARG A 220 -3.18 16.99 -25.75
C ARG A 220 -3.56 17.49 -24.36
N PRO A 221 -4.86 17.65 -24.07
CA PRO A 221 -5.32 18.06 -22.75
C PRO A 221 -5.06 16.94 -21.73
N VAL A 222 -4.82 17.34 -20.49
CA VAL A 222 -4.63 16.42 -19.36
C VAL A 222 -5.59 16.74 -18.24
N ASP A 223 -6.07 15.70 -17.58
CA ASP A 223 -6.93 15.84 -16.41
C ASP A 223 -6.06 15.98 -15.14
N ALA A 224 -5.81 17.24 -14.75
CA ALA A 224 -5.08 17.55 -13.53
C ALA A 224 -5.82 17.09 -12.27
N ILE A 225 -7.16 17.06 -12.28
CA ILE A 225 -7.97 16.62 -11.14
C ILE A 225 -7.76 15.12 -10.92
N ALA A 226 -7.72 14.33 -11.99
CA ALA A 226 -7.43 12.90 -11.88
C ALA A 226 -6.04 12.61 -11.30
N LEU A 227 -5.03 13.44 -11.61
CA LEU A 227 -3.68 13.28 -11.07
C LEU A 227 -3.55 13.75 -9.62
N PHE A 228 -3.96 14.99 -9.33
CA PHE A 228 -3.77 15.57 -8.00
C PHE A 228 -4.82 15.07 -7.02
N GLY A 229 -6.06 14.85 -7.46
CA GLY A 229 -7.15 14.40 -6.62
C GLY A 229 -7.31 15.31 -5.40
N GLU A 230 -7.21 14.71 -4.22
CA GLU A 230 -7.26 15.40 -2.91
C GLU A 230 -5.89 15.92 -2.44
N ALA A 231 -4.81 15.66 -3.20
CA ALA A 231 -3.46 16.03 -2.85
C ALA A 231 -3.09 17.43 -3.36
N SER A 232 -2.27 18.16 -2.60
CA SER A 232 -1.63 19.37 -3.11
C SER A 232 -0.62 19.02 -4.21
N HIS A 233 -0.57 19.86 -5.25
CA HIS A 233 0.48 19.82 -6.26
C HIS A 233 1.89 20.07 -5.70
N ASP A 234 2.03 20.74 -4.55
CA ASP A 234 3.32 21.16 -3.98
C ASP A 234 4.26 19.97 -3.72
N SER A 235 3.68 18.87 -3.22
CA SER A 235 4.46 17.69 -2.85
C SER A 235 5.01 16.98 -4.08
N LEU A 236 4.22 16.92 -5.17
CA LEU A 236 4.68 16.36 -6.43
C LEU A 236 5.63 17.31 -7.17
N GLN A 237 5.41 18.64 -7.10
CA GLN A 237 6.29 19.64 -7.69
C GLN A 237 7.70 19.56 -7.09
N ALA A 238 7.80 19.37 -5.77
CA ALA A 238 9.09 19.24 -5.09
C ALA A 238 9.90 18.02 -5.56
N ALA A 239 9.22 16.95 -5.98
CA ALA A 239 9.85 15.70 -6.41
C ALA A 239 10.06 15.63 -7.93
N TRP A 240 9.12 16.18 -8.72
CA TRP A 240 9.11 16.11 -10.17
C TRP A 240 8.51 17.39 -10.79
N PRO A 241 9.25 18.50 -10.78
CA PRO A 241 8.74 19.79 -11.24
C PRO A 241 8.34 19.76 -12.72
N GLU A 242 9.09 19.05 -13.57
CA GLU A 242 8.82 18.98 -15.01
C GLU A 242 7.45 18.35 -15.32
N LEU A 243 7.05 17.34 -14.54
CA LEU A 243 5.73 16.70 -14.68
C LEU A 243 4.61 17.66 -14.29
N VAL A 244 4.76 18.38 -13.18
CA VAL A 244 3.72 19.30 -12.71
C VAL A 244 3.58 20.49 -13.64
N ASP A 245 4.70 21.06 -14.11
CA ASP A 245 4.70 22.13 -15.11
C ASP A 245 3.99 21.69 -16.40
N TYR A 246 4.27 20.45 -16.86
CA TYR A 246 3.57 19.85 -17.99
C TYR A 246 2.06 19.77 -17.75
N VAL A 247 1.66 19.26 -16.58
CA VAL A 247 0.25 19.07 -16.24
C VAL A 247 -0.50 20.39 -16.15
N VAL A 248 0.07 21.38 -15.45
CA VAL A 248 -0.52 22.72 -15.30
C VAL A 248 -0.64 23.40 -16.65
N LYS A 249 0.37 23.30 -17.52
CA LYS A 249 0.33 23.89 -18.86
C LYS A 249 -0.77 23.26 -19.72
N ARG A 250 -0.93 21.93 -19.66
CA ARG A 250 -1.85 21.19 -20.53
C ARG A 250 -3.28 21.11 -19.98
N SER A 251 -3.50 21.35 -18.69
CA SER A 251 -4.85 21.43 -18.09
C SER A 251 -5.58 22.74 -18.43
N LEU A 252 -4.83 23.78 -18.80
CA LEU A 252 -5.38 25.07 -19.27
C LEU A 252 -5.82 25.05 -20.73
N LEU A 253 -5.55 23.97 -21.47
CA LEU A 253 -6.00 23.84 -22.86
C LEU A 253 -7.49 23.46 -22.89
N PRO A 254 -8.30 24.12 -23.74
CA PRO A 254 -9.67 23.68 -23.94
C PRO A 254 -9.68 22.24 -24.49
N PRO A 255 -10.66 21.40 -24.10
CA PRO A 255 -10.80 20.07 -24.68
C PRO A 255 -10.94 20.22 -26.20
N VAL A 256 -10.22 19.39 -26.95
CA VAL A 256 -10.28 19.40 -28.41
C VAL A 256 -11.70 19.00 -28.80
N THR A 257 -12.51 19.98 -29.20
CA THR A 257 -13.81 19.72 -29.79
C THR A 257 -13.56 18.97 -31.09
N PRO A 258 -14.09 17.75 -31.29
CA PRO A 258 -14.02 17.12 -32.58
C PRO A 258 -14.68 18.06 -33.59
N ALA A 259 -13.94 18.44 -34.63
CA ALA A 259 -14.47 19.25 -35.70
C ALA A 259 -15.75 18.56 -36.19
N ALA A 260 -16.89 19.25 -36.06
CA ALA A 260 -18.14 18.80 -36.65
C ALA A 260 -17.84 18.56 -38.12
N THR A 261 -17.88 17.29 -38.51
CA THR A 261 -17.80 16.90 -39.91
C THR A 261 -19.01 17.57 -40.55
N SER A 262 -18.75 18.60 -41.37
CA SER A 262 -19.78 19.22 -42.19
C SER A 262 -20.30 18.14 -43.12
N ALA A 263 -21.40 17.52 -42.73
CA ALA A 263 -22.22 16.71 -43.60
C ALA A 263 -22.92 17.69 -44.56
N ASP A 264 -22.19 18.12 -45.59
CA ASP A 264 -22.79 18.62 -46.82
C ASP A 264 -23.34 17.42 -47.59
N ARG A 265 -24.66 17.23 -47.50
CA ARG A 265 -25.50 16.67 -48.56
C ARG A 265 -26.88 17.32 -48.52
#